data_AF-A0A519SWW9-F1
#
_entry.id   AF-A0A519SWW9-F1
#
_cell.length_a   1.000
_cell.length_b   1.000
_cell.length_c   1.000
_cell.angle_alpha   90.00
_cell.angle_beta   90.00
_cell.angle_gamma   90.00
#
_symmetry.space_group_name_H-M   'P 1'
#
loop_
_entity.id
_entity.type
_entity.pdbx_description
1 polymer ?
#
loop_
_entity_poly.entity_id
_entity_poly.type
_entity_poly.pdbx_seq_one_letter_code
_entity_poly.pdbx_strand_id
1 'polypeptide(L)' 'MPLPYRRLVVKIGSNVLTQPNGLPDEARMAQLVSQVVALRAQGC' A
#
# COMPACT_ATOMS: atom_id res chain seq x y z
N MET A 1 -17.19 -22.64 -0.20
CA MET A 1 -17.34 -21.84 1.03
C MET A 1 -16.55 -20.56 0.86
N PRO A 2 -17.17 -19.37 0.90
CA PRO A 2 -16.40 -18.13 0.96
C PRO A 2 -15.73 -18.07 2.34
N LEU A 3 -14.42 -17.87 2.35
CA LEU A 3 -13.67 -17.82 3.60
C LEU A 3 -13.99 -16.50 4.34
N PRO A 4 -14.14 -16.50 5.67
CA PRO A 4 -14.57 -15.33 6.46
C PRO A 4 -13.53 -14.20 6.53
N TYR A 5 -12.44 -14.29 5.77
CA TYR A 5 -11.37 -13.30 5.74
C TYR A 5 -11.53 -12.38 4.52
N ARG A 6 -11.42 -11.06 4.73
CA ARG A 6 -11.26 -10.09 3.64
C ARG A 6 -9.77 -10.02 3.31
N ARG A 7 -9.35 -10.68 2.23
CA ARG A 7 -7.96 -10.58 1.74
C ARG A 7 -7.90 -9.57 0.60
N LEU A 8 -7.11 -8.52 0.79
CA LEU A 8 -6.80 -7.54 -0.24
C LEU A 8 -5.33 -7.67 -0.63
N VAL A 9 -5.04 -7.72 -1.93
CA VAL A 9 -3.69 -7.68 -2.48
C VAL A 9 -3.49 -6.34 -3.17
N VAL A 10 -2.58 -5.51 -2.66
CA VAL A 10 -2.27 -4.20 -3.22
C VAL A 10 -0.97 -4.29 -3.99
N LYS A 11 -1.04 -4.18 -5.33
CA LYS A 11 0.16 -4.09 -6.18
C LYS A 11 0.57 -2.64 -6.33
N ILE A 12 1.83 -2.34 -6.03
CA ILE A 12 2.42 -1.01 -6.25
C ILE A 12 3.51 -1.14 -7.31
N GLY A 13 3.47 -0.29 -8.34
CA GLY A 13 4.52 -0.25 -9.37
C GLY A 13 5.76 0.50 -8.90
N SER A 14 6.92 0.17 -9.46
CA SER A 14 8.18 0.87 -9.17
C SER A 14 8.06 2.38 -9.41
N ASN A 15 7.47 2.81 -10.52
CA ASN A 15 7.28 4.22 -10.85
C ASN A 15 6.41 4.98 -9.83
N VAL A 16 5.61 4.27 -9.03
CA VAL A 16 4.86 4.87 -7.93
C VAL A 16 5.76 5.02 -6.71
N LEU A 17 6.71 4.11 -6.47
CA LEU A 17 7.62 4.14 -5.34
C LEU A 17 8.87 5.02 -5.55
N THR A 18 9.10 5.49 -6.77
CA THR A 18 10.33 6.21 -7.15
C THR A 18 10.05 7.62 -7.62
N GLN A 19 10.98 8.52 -7.32
CA GLN A 19 11.06 9.88 -7.84
C GLN A 19 11.54 9.90 -9.31
N PRO A 20 11.48 11.04 -10.03
CA PRO A 20 11.98 11.15 -11.39
C PRO A 20 13.47 10.81 -11.55
N ASN A 21 14.27 10.94 -10.48
CA ASN A 21 15.69 10.59 -10.44
C ASN A 21 15.94 9.07 -10.18
N GLY A 22 14.88 8.27 -10.07
CA GLY A 22 14.96 6.84 -9.81
C GLY A 22 15.19 6.45 -8.34
N LEU A 23 15.38 7.41 -7.44
CA LEU A 23 15.49 7.16 -6.00
C LEU A 23 14.11 6.95 -5.37
N PRO A 24 14.01 6.26 -4.22
CA PRO A 24 12.73 6.09 -3.51
C PRO A 24 12.06 7.41 -3.13
N ASP A 25 10.75 7.48 -3.29
CA ASP A 25 9.90 8.58 -2.82
C ASP A 25 9.35 8.25 -1.42
N GLU A 26 10.18 8.47 -0.39
CA GLU A 26 9.88 8.12 1.00
C GLU A 26 8.60 8.77 1.53
N ALA A 27 8.34 10.02 1.16
CA ALA A 27 7.14 10.74 1.58
C ALA A 27 5.87 10.06 1.05
N ARG A 28 5.86 9.69 -0.23
CA ARG A 28 4.74 8.95 -0.82
C ARG A 28 4.63 7.54 -0.24
N MET A 29 5.76 6.86 -0.01
CA MET A 29 5.76 5.55 0.64
C MET A 29 5.13 5.61 2.04
N ALA A 30 5.46 6.63 2.84
CA ALA A 30 4.84 6.84 4.15
C ALA A 30 3.32 7.05 4.05
N GLN A 31 2.84 7.81 3.06
CA GLN A 31 1.40 7.97 2.80
C GLN A 31 0.72 6.66 2.36
N LEU A 32 1.38 5.84 1.54
CA LEU A 32 0.85 4.53 1.14
C LEU A 32 0.75 3.60 2.35
N VAL A 33 1.77 3.58 3.21
CA VAL A 33 1.75 2.79 4.45
C VAL A 33 0.63 3.25 5.38
N SER A 34 0.42 4.55 5.58
CA SER A 34 -0.64 5.05 6.44
C SER A 34 -2.04 4.65 5.94
N GLN A 35 -2.26 4.66 4.62
CA GLN A 35 -3.49 4.17 4.00
C GLN A 35 -3.68 2.66 4.22
N VAL A 36 -2.63 1.85 4.06
CA VAL A 36 -2.70 0.40 4.32
C VAL A 36 -3.01 0.12 5.80
N VAL A 37 -2.41 0.87 6.72
CA VAL A 37 -2.71 0.76 8.16
C VAL A 37 -4.18 1.12 8.45
N ALA A 38 -4.71 2.16 7.82
CA ALA A 38 -6.11 2.56 7.98
C ALA A 38 -7.08 1.49 7.44
N LEU A 39 -6.76 0.85 6.31
CA LEU A 39 -7.53 -0.29 5.78
C LEU A 39 -7.47 -1.49 6.73
N ARG A 40 -6.29 -1.78 7.28
CA ARG A 40 -6.11 -2.86 8.26
C ARG A 40 -6.94 -2.63 9.52
N ALA A 41 -6.99 -1.40 10.01
CA ALA A 41 -7.77 -1.04 11.19
C ALA A 41 -9.29 -1.28 11.03
N GLN A 42 -9.80 -1.30 9.80
CA GLN A 42 -11.23 -1.48 9.49
C GLN A 42 -11.65 -2.95 9.35
N GLY A 43 -10.78 -3.91 9.67
CA GLY A 43 -11.09 -5.34 9.59
C GLY A 43 -10.70 -6.00 8.27
N CYS A 44 -9.68 -5.45 7.62
CA CYS A 44 -8.84 -6.16 6.66
C CYS A 44 -7.45 -6.42 7.27
#